data_AF-A0A2E1FLJ1-F1
#
_entry.id   AF-A0A2E1FLJ1-F1
#
_cell.length_a   1.000
_cell.length_b   1.000
_cell.length_c   1.000
_cell.angle_alpha   90.00
_cell.angle_beta   90.00
_cell.angle_gamma   90.00
#
_symmetry.space_group_name_H-M   'P 1'
#
loop_
_entity.id
_entity.type
_entity.pdbx_description
1 polymer ?
#
loop_
_entity_poly.entity_id
_entity_poly.type
_entity_poly.pdbx_seq_one_letter_code
_entity_poly.pdbx_strand_id
1 'polypeptide(L)'
;MLDLKKYLLLFSLTIGTPNLLAETTDDPVADLMGTVWQLIKNGSQSSSFGSGQVVYFLSSDAHNTHRSRKFQTWDTFSMVDGRNLVRLKKNESIEIIMPKFNNSIYEVKLLDGFYKGKTYYLIADELEKNFKQEIEDNDSI
;
A
#
# COMPACT_ATOMS: atom_id res chain seq x y z
N MET A 1 56.38 -17.02 3.98
CA MET A 1 55.32 -17.56 3.11
C MET A 1 54.03 -17.47 3.91
N LEU A 2 53.16 -16.52 3.58
CA LEU A 2 51.94 -16.26 4.37
C LEU A 2 51.02 -17.48 4.26
N ASP A 3 50.58 -18.01 5.40
CA ASP A 3 49.91 -19.30 5.50
C ASP A 3 48.45 -19.19 5.01
N LEU A 4 48.31 -19.15 3.68
CA LEU A 4 47.08 -18.85 2.93
C LEU A 4 45.89 -19.75 3.33
N LYS A 5 46.17 -20.96 3.83
CA LYS A 5 45.16 -21.92 4.32
C LYS A 5 44.44 -21.46 5.58
N LYS A 6 45.11 -20.72 6.49
CA LYS A 6 44.48 -20.20 7.72
C LYS A 6 43.50 -19.06 7.44
N TYR A 7 43.78 -18.24 6.43
CA TYR A 7 42.91 -17.12 6.05
C TYR A 7 41.65 -17.57 5.27
N LEU A 8 41.73 -18.67 4.51
CA LEU A 8 40.57 -19.25 3.81
C LEU A 8 39.49 -19.78 4.79
N LEU A 9 39.89 -20.31 5.95
CA LEU A 9 38.96 -20.78 6.99
C LEU A 9 38.28 -19.63 7.77
N LEU A 10 38.92 -18.46 7.85
CA LEU A 10 38.35 -17.27 8.50
C LEU A 10 37.36 -16.53 7.58
N PHE A 11 37.54 -16.60 6.26
CA PHE A 11 36.63 -15.95 5.32
C PHE A 11 35.29 -16.68 5.17
N SER A 12 35.23 -18.00 5.39
CA SER A 12 33.98 -18.77 5.27
C SER A 12 33.00 -18.54 6.42
N LEU A 13 33.42 -17.93 7.54
CA LEU A 13 32.56 -17.76 8.72
C LEU A 13 31.70 -16.48 8.69
N THR A 14 31.95 -15.54 7.77
CA THR A 14 31.24 -14.25 7.72
C THR A 14 30.10 -14.18 6.69
N ILE A 15 29.87 -15.25 5.92
CA ILE A 15 28.77 -15.33 4.94
C ILE A 15 27.54 -16.07 5.52
N GLY A 16 27.61 -16.48 6.80
CA GLY A 16 26.53 -17.12 7.53
C GLY A 16 25.53 -16.11 8.12
N THR A 17 24.48 -15.82 7.36
CA THR A 17 23.15 -15.35 7.78
C THR A 17 23.02 -13.96 8.44
N PRO A 18 22.33 -13.05 7.72
CA PRO A 18 21.15 -12.40 8.28
C PRO A 18 20.00 -12.55 7.29
N ASN A 19 19.41 -13.75 7.19
CA ASN A 19 18.11 -13.91 6.51
C ASN A 19 17.10 -14.72 7.35
N LEU A 20 17.43 -15.01 8.62
CA LEU A 20 16.65 -15.92 9.47
C LEU A 20 15.63 -15.17 10.36
N LEU A 21 15.13 -14.03 9.88
CA LEU A 21 13.99 -13.31 10.44
C LEU A 21 13.28 -12.51 9.33
N ALA A 22 13.08 -13.15 8.17
CA ALA A 22 11.90 -12.84 7.39
C ALA A 22 10.78 -13.69 8.00
N GLU A 23 10.11 -13.13 9.01
CA GLU A 23 8.83 -13.65 9.46
C GLU A 23 7.86 -13.45 8.28
N THR A 24 7.79 -14.44 7.40
CA THR A 24 6.68 -14.58 6.47
C THR A 24 5.52 -15.04 7.32
N THR A 25 4.85 -14.09 7.96
CA THR A 25 3.43 -14.27 8.26
C THR A 25 2.74 -14.38 6.91
N ASP A 26 2.79 -15.58 6.32
CA ASP A 26 1.78 -16.03 5.37
C ASP A 26 0.48 -16.24 6.17
N ASP A 27 0.00 -15.16 6.78
CA ASP A 27 -1.43 -15.05 7.01
C ASP A 27 -2.04 -15.17 5.60
N PRO A 28 -3.01 -16.06 5.38
CA PRO A 28 -3.67 -16.14 4.10
C PRO A 28 -4.22 -14.75 3.83
N VAL A 29 -3.58 -14.01 2.91
CA VAL A 29 -4.06 -12.72 2.43
C VAL A 29 -5.48 -13.00 1.99
N ALA A 30 -6.45 -12.49 2.75
CA ALA A 30 -7.84 -12.58 2.37
C ALA A 30 -7.92 -12.09 0.93
N ASP A 31 -8.51 -12.88 0.03
CA ASP A 31 -8.62 -12.48 -1.36
C ASP A 31 -9.56 -11.27 -1.44
N LEU A 32 -8.97 -10.08 -1.39
CA LEU A 32 -9.70 -8.82 -1.43
C LEU A 32 -10.04 -8.43 -2.87
N MET A 33 -9.56 -9.16 -3.89
CA MET A 33 -9.81 -8.80 -5.28
C MET A 33 -11.32 -8.82 -5.58
N GLY A 34 -11.80 -7.78 -6.26
CA GLY A 34 -13.22 -7.59 -6.56
C GLY A 34 -14.08 -7.10 -5.39
N THR A 35 -13.54 -7.00 -4.17
CA THR A 35 -14.30 -6.49 -3.03
C THR A 35 -14.48 -4.97 -3.12
N VAL A 36 -15.66 -4.51 -2.70
CA VAL A 36 -16.00 -3.08 -2.66
C VAL A 36 -15.86 -2.54 -1.24
N TRP A 37 -15.28 -1.34 -1.12
CA TRP A 37 -14.99 -0.70 0.15
C TRP A 37 -15.44 0.75 0.12
N GLN A 38 -16.21 1.15 1.12
CA GLN A 38 -16.70 2.52 1.26
C GLN A 38 -15.87 3.31 2.26
N LEU A 39 -15.50 4.55 1.91
CA LEU A 39 -14.75 5.42 2.80
C LEU A 39 -15.64 5.96 3.94
N ILE A 40 -15.41 5.47 5.16
CA ILE A 40 -16.19 5.87 6.35
C ILE A 40 -15.48 6.91 7.22
N LYS A 41 -14.14 6.96 7.20
CA LYS A 41 -13.31 7.86 8.01
C LYS A 41 -12.35 8.66 7.13
N ASN A 42 -11.86 9.79 7.66
CA ASN A 42 -10.84 10.63 7.02
C ASN A 42 -11.23 11.13 5.60
N GLY A 43 -12.52 11.26 5.28
CA GLY A 43 -12.95 11.86 4.02
C GLY A 43 -12.50 13.32 3.89
N SER A 44 -12.11 13.70 2.68
CA SER A 44 -11.76 15.08 2.34
C SER A 44 -13.01 15.95 2.11
N GLN A 45 -12.89 17.25 2.36
CA GLN A 45 -13.94 18.22 2.03
C GLN A 45 -13.96 18.56 0.53
N SER A 46 -12.81 18.43 -0.13
CA SER A 46 -12.61 18.75 -1.54
C SER A 46 -11.73 17.70 -2.20
N SER A 47 -12.05 17.37 -3.45
CA SER A 47 -11.26 16.42 -4.25
C SER A 47 -9.88 16.95 -4.65
N SER A 48 -9.66 18.26 -4.56
CA SER A 48 -8.45 18.92 -5.07
C SER A 48 -7.54 19.51 -3.99
N PHE A 49 -8.05 19.79 -2.79
CA PHE A 49 -7.25 20.44 -1.73
C PHE A 49 -7.71 20.03 -0.32
N GLY A 50 -6.85 20.28 0.66
CA GLY A 50 -7.10 19.97 2.07
C GLY A 50 -6.53 18.62 2.52
N SER A 51 -6.87 18.25 3.76
CA SER A 51 -6.51 16.96 4.37
C SER A 51 -7.57 15.90 4.08
N GLY A 52 -7.17 14.63 4.10
CA GLY A 52 -8.08 13.49 4.00
C GLY A 52 -7.43 12.27 3.37
N GLN A 53 -8.25 11.26 3.11
CA GLN A 53 -7.89 10.06 2.39
C GLN A 53 -7.56 10.42 0.94
N VAL A 54 -6.44 9.88 0.46
CA VAL A 54 -5.98 10.08 -0.90
C VAL A 54 -5.78 8.74 -1.59
N VAL A 55 -5.88 8.76 -2.91
CA VAL A 55 -5.39 7.70 -3.78
C VAL A 55 -4.38 8.31 -4.76
N TYR A 56 -3.35 7.55 -5.11
CA TYR A 56 -2.22 8.03 -5.89
C TYR A 56 -2.39 7.65 -7.36
N PHE A 57 -1.96 8.52 -8.26
CA PHE A 57 -1.95 8.24 -9.68
C PHE A 57 -0.88 7.20 -10.05
N LEU A 58 0.28 7.24 -9.39
CA LEU A 58 1.37 6.28 -9.59
C LEU A 58 1.53 5.35 -8.40
N SER A 59 1.81 4.09 -8.69
CA SER A 59 2.04 3.06 -7.67
C SER A 59 3.33 3.30 -6.88
N SER A 60 4.36 3.87 -7.54
CA SER A 60 5.62 4.30 -6.91
C SER A 60 5.40 5.37 -5.85
N ASP A 61 4.50 6.32 -6.11
CA ASP A 61 4.23 7.43 -5.21
C ASP A 61 3.54 6.93 -3.93
N ALA A 62 2.56 6.03 -4.09
CA ALA A 62 1.92 5.34 -2.97
C ALA A 62 2.96 4.56 -2.14
N HIS A 63 3.78 3.75 -2.81
CA HIS A 63 4.77 2.88 -2.15
C HIS A 63 5.84 3.68 -1.41
N ASN A 64 6.40 4.70 -2.04
CA ASN A 64 7.41 5.55 -1.42
C ASN A 64 6.82 6.35 -0.25
N THR A 65 5.57 6.79 -0.34
CA THR A 65 4.87 7.44 0.78
C THR A 65 4.64 6.47 1.94
N HIS A 66 4.21 5.25 1.67
CA HIS A 66 4.07 4.20 2.71
C HIS A 66 5.42 3.93 3.40
N ARG A 67 6.49 3.75 2.63
CA ARG A 67 7.85 3.53 3.15
C ARG A 67 8.33 4.71 4.02
N SER A 68 8.13 5.93 3.56
CA SER A 68 8.53 7.14 4.30
C SER A 68 7.82 7.26 5.64
N ARG A 69 6.53 6.91 5.69
CA ARG A 69 5.75 6.86 6.94
C ARG A 69 6.26 5.77 7.88
N LYS A 70 6.56 4.58 7.34
CA LYS A 70 7.04 3.43 8.12
C LYS A 70 8.42 3.65 8.74
N PHE A 71 9.33 4.29 7.99
CA PHE A 71 10.74 4.46 8.40
C PHE A 71 11.12 5.90 8.78
N GLN A 72 10.18 6.84 8.77
CA GLN A 72 10.40 8.27 9.07
C GLN A 72 11.45 8.95 8.18
N THR A 73 11.64 8.47 6.94
CA THR A 73 12.66 8.93 5.97
C THR A 73 12.08 9.87 4.92
N TRP A 74 11.48 10.99 5.39
CA TRP A 74 10.72 11.91 4.54
C TRP A 74 11.57 12.66 3.49
N ASP A 75 12.87 12.79 3.75
CA ASP A 75 13.86 13.45 2.90
C ASP A 75 14.26 12.63 1.67
N THR A 76 14.15 11.30 1.75
CA THR A 76 14.70 10.39 0.75
C THR A 76 13.64 9.94 -0.27
N PHE A 77 12.36 9.91 0.12
CA PHE A 77 11.33 9.19 -0.64
C PHE A 77 10.01 9.93 -0.87
N SER A 78 9.70 11.05 -0.21
CA SER A 78 8.31 11.54 -0.14
C SER A 78 8.10 13.02 -0.41
N MET A 79 8.28 13.43 -1.66
CA MET A 79 7.55 14.59 -2.19
C MET A 79 6.66 14.14 -3.33
N VAL A 80 5.38 13.87 -3.01
CA VAL A 80 4.35 13.60 -4.03
C VAL A 80 3.69 14.93 -4.38
N ASP A 81 3.67 15.24 -5.67
CA ASP A 81 2.92 16.39 -6.17
C ASP A 81 1.43 16.22 -5.84
N GLY A 82 0.81 17.22 -5.23
CA GLY A 82 -0.63 17.20 -4.92
C GLY A 82 -1.53 17.03 -6.15
N ARG A 83 -1.01 17.28 -7.36
CA ARG A 83 -1.67 17.02 -8.65
C ARG A 83 -1.70 15.53 -9.04
N ASN A 84 -0.79 14.73 -8.49
CA ASN A 84 -0.67 13.29 -8.77
C ASN A 84 -1.46 12.43 -7.77
N LEU A 85 -2.39 13.03 -7.02
CA LEU A 85 -3.28 12.32 -6.12
C LEU A 85 -4.70 12.85 -6.21
N VAL A 86 -5.66 11.98 -5.93
CA VAL A 86 -7.08 12.30 -5.82
C VAL A 86 -7.47 12.18 -4.36
N ARG A 87 -8.14 13.20 -3.84
CA ARG A 87 -8.71 13.16 -2.49
C ARG A 87 -10.11 12.60 -2.55
N LEU A 88 -10.37 11.56 -1.76
CA LEU A 88 -11.66 10.90 -1.69
C LEU A 88 -12.58 11.63 -0.71
N LYS A 89 -13.84 11.80 -1.10
CA LYS A 89 -14.88 12.32 -0.21
C LYS A 89 -15.45 11.20 0.64
N LYS A 90 -15.98 11.57 1.81
CA LYS A 90 -16.67 10.60 2.68
C LYS A 90 -17.82 9.93 1.92
N ASN A 91 -17.98 8.62 2.12
CA ASN A 91 -18.94 7.74 1.46
C ASN A 91 -18.65 7.44 -0.03
N GLU A 92 -17.50 7.84 -0.58
CA GLU A 92 -17.08 7.33 -1.90
C GLU A 92 -16.56 5.90 -1.76
N SER A 93 -16.93 5.04 -2.70
CA SER A 93 -16.55 3.63 -2.73
C SER A 93 -15.47 3.34 -3.77
N ILE A 94 -14.67 2.31 -3.47
CA ILE A 94 -13.60 1.79 -4.31
C ILE A 94 -13.72 0.29 -4.45
N GLU A 95 -13.24 -0.25 -5.57
CA GLU A 95 -13.12 -1.69 -5.84
C GLU A 95 -11.65 -2.07 -5.88
N ILE A 96 -11.25 -3.12 -5.16
CA ILE A 96 -9.88 -3.62 -5.19
C ILE A 96 -9.66 -4.42 -6.48
N ILE A 97 -8.72 -3.99 -7.32
CA ILE A 97 -8.37 -4.70 -8.56
C ILE A 97 -7.30 -5.76 -8.27
N MET A 98 -6.15 -5.37 -7.73
CA MET A 98 -5.05 -6.29 -7.45
C MET A 98 -4.03 -5.73 -6.44
N PRO A 99 -3.33 -6.60 -5.67
CA PRO A 99 -2.24 -6.17 -4.80
C PRO A 99 -0.95 -5.86 -5.57
N LYS A 100 -0.14 -4.93 -5.03
CA LYS A 100 1.20 -4.56 -5.50
C LYS A 100 2.17 -4.40 -4.33
N PHE A 101 3.47 -4.49 -4.63
CA PHE A 101 4.55 -4.31 -3.66
C PHE A 101 4.38 -5.14 -2.38
N ASN A 102 4.26 -6.47 -2.53
CA ASN A 102 4.03 -7.39 -1.42
C ASN A 102 2.84 -6.96 -0.54
N ASN A 103 1.71 -6.68 -1.20
CA ASN A 103 0.43 -6.31 -0.56
C ASN A 103 0.45 -5.00 0.23
N SER A 104 1.50 -4.19 0.13
CA SER A 104 1.54 -2.87 0.78
C SER A 104 0.72 -1.81 0.03
N ILE A 105 0.44 -2.03 -1.26
CA ILE A 105 -0.35 -1.12 -2.10
C ILE A 105 -1.43 -1.92 -2.82
N TYR A 106 -2.64 -1.38 -2.89
CA TYR A 106 -3.71 -1.91 -3.74
C TYR A 106 -3.88 -1.04 -4.98
N GLU A 107 -3.99 -1.68 -6.14
CA GLU A 107 -4.59 -1.05 -7.31
C GLU A 107 -6.11 -1.06 -7.13
N VAL A 108 -6.74 0.11 -7.24
CA VAL A 108 -8.16 0.29 -6.92
C VAL A 108 -8.86 1.07 -8.03
N LYS A 109 -10.12 0.72 -8.30
CA LYS A 109 -11.00 1.46 -9.19
C LYS A 109 -11.94 2.32 -8.38
N LEU A 110 -12.10 3.58 -8.75
CA LEU A 110 -13.08 4.46 -8.11
C LEU A 110 -14.48 4.13 -8.62
N LEU A 111 -15.41 3.85 -7.71
CA LEU A 111 -16.81 3.58 -8.05
C LEU A 111 -17.67 4.84 -8.01
N ASP A 112 -17.19 5.89 -7.35
CA ASP A 112 -17.87 7.16 -7.16
C ASP A 112 -16.98 8.36 -7.48
N GLY A 113 -17.57 9.55 -7.37
CA GLY A 113 -16.87 10.81 -7.54
C GLY A 113 -16.61 11.19 -9.01
N PHE A 114 -15.86 12.28 -9.19
CA PHE A 114 -15.57 12.84 -10.51
C PHE A 114 -14.73 11.90 -11.40
N TYR A 115 -13.85 11.11 -10.78
CA TYR A 115 -12.94 10.21 -11.47
C TYR A 115 -13.45 8.76 -11.49
N LYS A 116 -14.77 8.56 -11.37
CA LYS A 116 -15.42 7.24 -11.43
C LYS A 116 -14.95 6.44 -12.66
N GLY A 117 -14.68 5.16 -12.43
CA GLY A 117 -14.21 4.20 -13.44
C GLY A 117 -12.72 4.28 -13.77
N LYS A 118 -11.97 5.19 -13.13
CA LYS A 118 -10.51 5.28 -13.26
C LYS A 118 -9.81 4.50 -12.16
N THR A 119 -8.60 4.06 -12.48
CA THR A 119 -7.74 3.28 -11.59
C THR A 119 -6.71 4.16 -10.91
N TYR A 120 -6.49 3.92 -9.62
CA TYR A 120 -5.52 4.59 -8.77
C TYR A 120 -4.88 3.58 -7.81
N TYR A 121 -4.00 4.08 -6.93
CA TYR A 121 -3.27 3.27 -5.97
C TYR A 121 -3.59 3.72 -4.53
N LEU A 122 -3.91 2.76 -3.67
CA LEU A 122 -4.22 2.96 -2.26
C LEU A 122 -3.16 2.27 -1.41
N ILE A 123 -2.73 2.91 -0.32
CA ILE A 123 -1.85 2.28 0.69
C ILE A 123 -2.69 1.29 1.50
N ALA A 124 -2.24 0.04 1.60
CA ALA A 124 -3.02 -1.05 2.21
C ALA A 124 -3.43 -0.75 3.66
N ASP A 125 -2.52 -0.22 4.49
CA ASP A 125 -2.79 0.18 5.87
C ASP A 125 -3.96 1.19 6.00
N GLU A 126 -4.22 1.97 4.94
CA GLU A 126 -5.30 2.95 4.94
C GLU A 126 -6.66 2.34 4.64
N LEU A 127 -6.71 1.18 3.97
CA LEU A 127 -7.94 0.45 3.64
C LEU A 127 -8.66 0.05 4.93
N GLU A 128 -8.02 -0.77 5.77
CA GLU A 128 -8.60 -1.26 7.02
C GLU A 128 -8.87 -0.12 8.02
N LYS A 129 -8.03 0.92 7.99
CA LYS A 129 -8.15 2.05 8.92
C LYS A 129 -9.35 2.95 8.59
N ASN A 130 -9.58 3.21 7.30
CA ASN A 130 -10.50 4.27 6.88
C ASN A 130 -11.76 3.78 6.17
N PHE A 131 -11.76 2.56 5.65
CA PHE A 131 -12.84 2.01 4.85
C PHE A 131 -13.61 0.93 5.59
N LYS A 132 -14.82 0.66 5.12
CA LYS A 132 -15.63 -0.49 5.51
C LYS A 132 -15.97 -1.28 4.26
N GLN A 133 -15.73 -2.59 4.29
CA GLN A 133 -16.13 -3.47 3.20
C GLN A 133 -17.66 -3.44 3.07
N GLU A 134 -18.13 -3.17 1.85
CA GLU A 134 -19.53 -3.38 1.49
C GLU A 134 -19.71 -4.90 1.35
N ILE A 135 -20.60 -5.45 2.17
CA ILE A 135 -21.07 -6.82 1.98
C ILE A 135 -22.13 -6.71 0.91
N GLU A 136 -21.91 -7.33 -0.26
CA GLU A 136 -23.04 -7.64 -1.12
C GLU A 136 -23.96 -8.55 -0.30
N ASP A 137 -25.06 -7.99 0.21
CA ASP A 137 -26.21 -8.80 0.57
C ASP A 137 -26.58 -9.51 -0.73
N ASN A 138 -26.23 -10.79 -0.80
CA ASN A 138 -26.62 -11.66 -1.89
C ASN A 138 -28.13 -11.88 -1.78
N ASP A 139 -28.90 -10.85 -2.11
CA ASP A 139 -30.32 -10.93 -2.38
C ASP A 139 -30.48 -11.73 -3.66
N SER A 140 -30.47 -13.06 -3.51
CA SER A 140 -30.80 -14.02 -4.54
C SER A 140 -31.42 -15.29 -3.91
N ILE A 141 -32.73 -15.18 -3.67
CA ILE A 141 -33.78 -16.23 -3.64
C ILE A 141 -33.95 -17.04 -2.34
#